data_AF-A0A3E0PCU8-F1
#
_entry.id   AF-A0A3E0PCU8-F1
#
_cell.length_a   1.000
_cell.length_b   1.000
_cell.length_c   1.000
_cell.angle_alpha   90.00
_cell.angle_beta   90.00
_cell.angle_gamma   90.00
#
_symmetry.space_group_name_H-M   'P 1'
#
loop_
_entity.id
_entity.type
_entity.pdbx_description
1 polymer ?
#
loop_
_entity_poly.entity_id
_entity_poly.type
_entity_poly.pdbx_seq_one_letter_code
_entity_poly.pdbx_strand_id
1 'polypeptide(L)'
;MQNTRAEAVVGTGNSVEFDTSFIVFFLAMEIGRTGSIFALENIVMLPALVAVMVAPFYFLPEDMSYSRWFAGRAVIAGLGLIIGAAFGAAVGPLFPEVFSFLPFTFLVMASMVTAFLSFASLLRFEEAR
;
A
#
# COMPACT_ATOMS: atom_id res chain seq x y z
N MET A 1 -43.02 16.52 2.75
CA MET A 1 -42.05 16.83 1.68
C MET A 1 -40.72 17.19 2.38
N GLN A 2 -39.86 16.30 2.88
CA GLN A 2 -39.30 15.05 2.34
C GLN A 2 -38.67 15.22 0.94
N ASN A 3 -37.53 15.92 0.88
CA ASN A 3 -36.28 15.46 0.24
C ASN A 3 -35.31 16.64 0.07
N THR A 4 -34.43 16.84 1.05
CA THR A 4 -33.29 17.78 0.92
C THR A 4 -32.10 17.31 1.77
N ARG A 5 -31.92 15.99 1.88
CA ARG A 5 -30.82 15.35 2.65
C ARG A 5 -30.09 14.26 1.86
N ALA A 6 -30.15 14.29 0.52
CA ALA A 6 -29.56 13.26 -0.33
C ALA A 6 -28.37 13.73 -1.18
N GLU A 7 -27.89 14.97 -1.04
CA GLU A 7 -26.80 15.51 -1.86
C GLU A 7 -25.52 15.84 -1.07
N ALA A 8 -25.43 15.41 0.19
CA ALA A 8 -24.29 15.72 1.07
C ALA A 8 -23.25 14.60 1.21
N VAL A 9 -23.25 13.56 0.36
CA VAL A 9 -22.33 12.40 0.51
C VAL A 9 -21.52 12.09 -0.76
N VAL A 10 -21.64 12.87 -1.84
CA VAL A 10 -21.04 12.52 -3.15
C VAL A 10 -20.09 13.61 -3.67
N GLY A 11 -19.36 14.28 -2.76
CA GLY A 11 -18.51 15.41 -3.14
C GLY A 11 -17.30 15.64 -2.23
N THR A 12 -16.80 14.63 -1.54
CA THR A 12 -15.48 14.74 -0.90
C THR A 12 -14.44 14.51 -1.99
N GLY A 13 -13.71 15.58 -2.34
CA GLY A 13 -12.72 15.67 -3.41
C GLY A 13 -12.04 14.37 -3.83
N ASN A 14 -12.55 13.76 -4.90
CA ASN A 14 -11.91 12.65 -5.61
C ASN A 14 -10.73 13.20 -6.43
N SER A 15 -9.63 13.56 -5.76
CA SER A 15 -8.36 13.08 -6.29
C SER A 15 -8.41 11.57 -6.10
N VAL A 16 -8.37 10.81 -7.19
CA VAL A 16 -8.11 9.36 -7.12
C VAL A 16 -6.74 9.21 -6.47
N GLU A 17 -6.69 9.23 -5.14
CA GLU A 17 -5.50 8.97 -4.37
C GLU A 17 -5.12 7.55 -4.75
N PHE A 18 -4.04 7.38 -5.50
CA PHE A 18 -3.54 6.07 -5.87
C PHE A 18 -3.24 5.32 -4.57
N ASP A 19 -4.21 4.52 -4.10
CA ASP A 19 -4.20 3.86 -2.81
C ASP A 19 -3.20 2.70 -2.85
N THR A 20 -1.95 3.10 -2.69
CA THR A 20 -0.77 2.23 -2.64
C THR A 20 -0.47 1.80 -1.22
N SER A 21 -1.35 2.13 -0.25
CA SER A 21 -1.20 1.82 1.17
C SER A 21 -1.09 0.31 1.40
N PHE A 22 -1.89 -0.47 0.69
CA PHE A 22 -1.82 -1.94 0.72
C PHE A 22 -0.48 -2.47 0.21
N ILE A 23 0.06 -1.87 -0.86
CA ILE A 23 1.37 -2.26 -1.40
C ILE A 23 2.46 -1.94 -0.37
N VAL A 24 2.47 -0.73 0.20
CA VAL A 24 3.40 -0.32 1.26
C VAL A 24 3.35 -1.29 2.43
N PHE A 25 2.13 -1.65 2.87
CA PHE A 25 1.92 -2.58 3.98
C PHE A 25 2.49 -3.97 3.71
N PHE A 26 2.09 -4.61 2.60
CA PHE A 26 2.52 -5.98 2.29
C PHE A 26 4.00 -6.05 1.92
N LEU A 27 4.55 -5.01 1.31
CA LEU A 27 5.96 -4.93 0.97
C LEU A 27 6.82 -4.81 2.24
N ALA A 28 6.38 -3.95 3.17
CA ALA A 28 7.01 -3.85 4.48
C ALA A 28 6.87 -5.14 5.30
N MET A 29 5.72 -5.82 5.20
CA MET A 29 5.52 -7.13 5.83
C MET A 29 6.47 -8.20 5.29
N GLU A 30 6.67 -8.26 3.98
CA GLU A 30 7.59 -9.22 3.39
C GLU A 30 9.04 -8.98 3.83
N ILE A 31 9.47 -7.70 3.88
CA ILE A 31 10.79 -7.31 4.41
C ILE A 31 10.92 -7.71 5.89
N GLY A 32 9.88 -7.48 6.69
CA GLY A 32 9.85 -7.87 8.10
C GLY A 32 9.93 -9.37 8.30
N ARG A 33 9.24 -10.15 7.46
CA ARG A 33 9.22 -11.61 7.48
C ARG A 33 10.58 -12.23 7.17
N THR A 34 11.35 -11.65 6.25
CA THR A 34 12.69 -12.16 5.90
C THR A 34 13.67 -12.07 7.09
N GLY A 35 13.38 -11.24 8.10
CA GLY A 35 14.14 -11.15 9.34
C GLY A 35 15.52 -10.50 9.22
N SER A 36 16.05 -10.35 8.00
CA SER A 36 17.34 -9.71 7.73
C SER A 36 17.20 -8.62 6.67
N ILE A 37 17.38 -7.38 7.09
CA ILE A 37 17.33 -6.19 6.21
C ILE A 37 18.43 -6.24 5.14
N PHE A 38 19.53 -6.96 5.40
CA PHE A 38 20.66 -7.10 4.47
C PHE A 38 20.60 -8.37 3.61
N ALA A 39 19.52 -9.15 3.69
CA ALA A 39 19.32 -10.28 2.79
C ALA A 39 19.29 -9.80 1.33
N LEU A 40 19.82 -10.62 0.41
CA LEU A 40 19.91 -10.26 -1.02
C LEU A 40 18.52 -9.91 -1.59
N GLU A 41 17.47 -10.58 -1.11
CA GLU A 41 16.09 -10.32 -1.52
C GLU A 41 15.63 -8.90 -1.12
N ASN A 42 16.10 -8.41 0.03
CA ASN A 42 15.73 -7.10 0.57
C ASN A 42 16.47 -5.93 -0.09
N ILE A 43 17.59 -6.18 -0.79
CA ILE A 43 18.30 -5.16 -1.57
C ILE A 43 17.40 -4.56 -2.66
N VAL A 44 16.47 -5.35 -3.21
CA VAL A 44 15.52 -4.90 -4.23
C VAL A 44 14.22 -4.41 -3.59
N MET A 45 13.75 -5.06 -2.52
CA MET A 45 12.49 -4.68 -1.87
C MET A 45 12.54 -3.37 -1.09
N LEU A 46 13.67 -3.03 -0.45
CA LEU A 46 13.85 -1.76 0.26
C LEU A 46 13.73 -0.53 -0.65
N PRO A 47 14.45 -0.43 -1.79
CA PRO A 47 14.26 0.68 -2.70
C PRO A 47 12.87 0.67 -3.34
N ALA A 48 12.26 -0.51 -3.57
CA ALA A 48 10.86 -0.57 -4.01
C ALA A 48 9.91 0.02 -2.96
N LEU A 49 10.12 -0.23 -1.68
CA LEU A 49 9.32 0.35 -0.59
C LEU A 49 9.46 1.86 -0.57
N VAL A 50 10.69 2.38 -0.67
CA VAL A 50 10.92 3.82 -0.75
C VAL A 50 10.25 4.41 -2.00
N ALA A 51 10.36 3.77 -3.15
CA ALA A 51 9.75 4.22 -4.39
C ALA A 51 8.22 4.29 -4.27
N VAL A 52 7.56 3.25 -3.76
CA VAL A 52 6.11 3.23 -3.57
C VAL A 52 5.66 4.18 -2.46
N MET A 53 6.50 4.40 -1.44
CA MET A 53 6.22 5.39 -0.40
C MET A 53 6.30 6.82 -0.91
N VAL A 54 7.17 7.13 -1.88
CA VAL A 54 7.41 8.50 -2.37
C VAL A 54 6.64 8.80 -3.67
N ALA A 55 6.46 7.82 -4.55
CA ALA A 55 5.89 8.05 -5.89
C ALA A 55 4.53 8.80 -5.88
N PRO A 56 3.58 8.52 -4.99
CA PRO A 56 2.29 9.21 -5.02
C PRO A 56 2.38 10.66 -4.53
N PHE A 57 3.49 11.07 -3.90
CA PHE A 57 3.74 12.46 -3.52
C PHE A 57 3.70 13.41 -4.73
N TYR A 58 4.16 12.96 -5.90
CA TYR A 58 4.15 13.79 -7.11
C TYR A 58 2.73 14.09 -7.63
N PHE A 59 1.73 13.36 -7.14
CA PHE A 59 0.33 13.50 -7.53
C PHE A 59 -0.55 14.09 -6.41
N LEU A 60 0.05 14.51 -5.29
CA LEU A 60 -0.68 15.09 -4.16
C LEU A 60 -1.15 16.53 -4.47
N PRO A 61 -2.34 16.93 -4.00
CA PRO A 61 -2.79 18.31 -4.10
C PRO A 61 -1.94 19.24 -3.21
N GLU A 62 -1.75 20.49 -3.66
CA GLU A 62 -0.82 21.48 -3.07
C GLU A 62 -1.13 21.85 -1.60
N ASP A 63 -2.33 21.54 -1.12
CA ASP A 63 -2.81 21.84 0.23
C ASP A 63 -2.42 20.78 1.27
N MET A 64 -1.94 19.61 0.84
CA MET A 64 -1.57 18.53 1.74
C MET A 64 -0.11 18.64 2.22
N SER A 65 0.08 18.69 3.54
CA SER A 65 1.42 18.72 4.15
C SER A 65 2.16 17.38 3.93
N TYR A 66 3.33 17.45 3.28
CA TYR A 66 4.23 16.30 3.04
C TYR A 66 4.48 15.47 4.31
N SER A 67 4.72 16.13 5.45
CA SER A 67 5.05 15.45 6.71
C SER A 67 3.87 14.61 7.23
N ARG A 68 2.63 15.11 7.10
CA ARG A 68 1.44 14.38 7.52
C ARG A 68 1.17 13.18 6.61
N TRP A 69 1.36 13.35 5.30
CA TRP A 69 1.21 12.26 4.33
C TRP A 69 2.26 11.16 4.53
N PHE A 70 3.55 11.55 4.64
CA PHE A 70 4.64 10.62 4.85
C PHE A 70 4.50 9.90 6.20
N ALA A 71 4.08 10.60 7.26
CA ALA A 71 3.84 10.00 8.57
C ALA A 71 2.79 8.88 8.51
N GLY A 72 1.68 9.07 7.78
CA GLY A 72 0.67 8.03 7.59
C GLY A 72 1.26 6.77 6.94
N ARG A 73 2.04 6.94 5.87
CA ARG A 73 2.70 5.82 5.17
C ARG A 73 3.78 5.16 6.01
N ALA A 74 4.54 5.93 6.78
CA ALA A 74 5.55 5.41 7.70
C ALA A 74 4.93 4.56 8.80
N VAL A 75 3.75 4.94 9.32
CA VAL A 75 2.98 4.11 10.27
C VAL A 75 2.57 2.79 9.63
N ILE A 76 2.03 2.83 8.40
CA ILE A 76 1.60 1.63 7.68
C ILE A 76 2.79 0.70 7.40
N ALA A 77 3.92 1.24 6.93
CA ALA A 77 5.14 0.48 6.72
C ALA A 77 5.67 -0.12 8.04
N GLY A 78 5.67 0.65 9.12
CA GLY A 78 6.08 0.18 10.44
C GLY A 78 5.20 -0.97 10.95
N LEU A 79 3.88 -0.86 10.80
CA LEU A 79 2.96 -1.94 11.14
C LEU A 79 3.20 -3.18 10.29
N GLY A 80 3.40 -3.01 8.97
CA GLY A 80 3.78 -4.09 8.07
C GLY A 80 5.03 -4.82 8.56
N LEU A 81 6.11 -4.09 8.85
CA LEU A 81 7.36 -4.65 9.36
C LEU A 81 7.17 -5.45 10.65
N ILE A 82 6.45 -4.90 11.63
CA ILE A 82 6.21 -5.55 12.93
C ILE A 82 5.41 -6.84 12.74
N ILE A 83 4.31 -6.78 11.97
CA ILE A 83 3.47 -7.95 11.70
C ILE A 83 4.26 -8.99 10.89
N GLY A 84 5.07 -8.56 9.92
CA GLY A 84 5.93 -9.42 9.13
C GLY A 84 6.95 -10.17 9.98
N ALA A 85 7.62 -9.47 10.89
CA ALA A 85 8.56 -10.07 11.83
C ALA A 85 7.87 -11.07 12.77
N ALA A 86 6.70 -10.70 13.32
CA ALA A 86 5.90 -11.60 14.15
C ALA A 86 5.42 -12.83 13.36
N PHE A 87 5.03 -12.65 12.10
CA PHE A 87 4.62 -13.73 11.21
C PHE A 87 5.79 -14.66 10.88
N GLY A 88 6.96 -14.11 10.55
CA GLY A 88 8.18 -14.88 10.32
C GLY A 88 8.59 -15.72 11.54
N ALA A 89 8.41 -15.18 12.75
CA ALA A 89 8.67 -15.92 13.99
C ALA A 89 7.60 -17.00 14.31
N ALA A 90 6.37 -16.84 13.82
CA ALA A 90 5.27 -17.79 14.03
C ALA A 90 5.26 -18.94 13.00
N VAL A 91 5.79 -18.72 11.79
CA VAL A 91 5.90 -19.76 10.75
C VAL A 91 6.97 -20.78 11.14
N GLY A 92 6.63 -22.06 11.13
CA GLY A 92 7.43 -23.16 11.67
C GLY A 92 6.86 -23.65 13.01
N PRO A 93 6.88 -22.83 14.08
CA PRO A 93 6.32 -23.23 15.38
C PRO A 93 4.80 -23.37 15.41
N LEU A 94 4.07 -22.45 14.77
CA LEU A 94 2.60 -22.39 14.82
C LEU A 94 1.94 -22.71 13.47
N PHE A 95 2.62 -22.44 12.36
CA PHE A 95 2.09 -22.63 11.02
C PHE A 95 3.02 -23.48 10.15
N PRO A 96 2.47 -24.32 9.25
CA PRO A 96 3.24 -24.99 8.20
C PRO A 96 4.06 -24.02 7.34
N GLU A 97 5.24 -24.45 6.90
CA GLU A 97 6.18 -23.64 6.09
C GLU A 97 5.59 -23.13 4.78
N VAL A 98 4.55 -23.78 4.25
CA VAL A 98 3.80 -23.35 3.05
C VAL A 98 3.22 -21.94 3.23
N PHE A 99 2.90 -21.53 4.47
CA PHE A 99 2.38 -20.20 4.76
C PHE A 99 3.45 -19.10 4.74
N SER A 100 4.74 -19.44 4.67
CA SER A 100 5.83 -18.46 4.57
C SER A 100 5.71 -17.57 3.33
N PHE A 101 5.08 -18.06 2.25
CA PHE A 101 4.90 -17.34 0.99
C PHE A 101 3.66 -16.45 0.95
N LEU A 102 2.83 -16.44 2.01
CA LEU A 102 1.59 -15.66 2.04
C LEU A 102 1.83 -14.15 1.86
N PRO A 103 2.77 -13.50 2.59
CA PRO A 103 2.91 -12.05 2.46
C PRO A 103 3.35 -11.62 1.07
N PHE A 104 4.26 -12.38 0.44
CA PHE A 104 4.63 -12.17 -0.96
C PHE A 104 3.44 -12.38 -1.93
N THR A 105 2.61 -13.39 -1.70
CA THR A 105 1.44 -13.65 -2.55
C THR A 105 0.40 -12.53 -2.43
N PHE A 106 0.12 -12.06 -1.21
CA PHE A 106 -0.77 -10.91 -0.99
C PHE A 106 -0.20 -9.62 -1.57
N LEU A 107 1.12 -9.42 -1.49
CA LEU A 107 1.80 -8.29 -2.13
C LEU A 107 1.58 -8.30 -3.65
N VAL A 108 1.76 -9.44 -4.30
CA VAL A 108 1.54 -9.59 -5.75
C VAL A 108 0.08 -9.33 -6.11
N MET A 109 -0.87 -9.89 -5.36
CA MET A 109 -2.29 -9.65 -5.61
C MET A 109 -2.67 -8.18 -5.40
N ALA A 110 -2.18 -7.56 -4.32
CA ALA A 110 -2.40 -6.15 -4.05
C ALA A 110 -1.82 -5.26 -5.14
N SER A 111 -0.61 -5.56 -5.63
CA SER A 111 0.02 -4.80 -6.71
C SER A 111 -0.74 -4.96 -8.03
N MET A 112 -1.19 -6.18 -8.37
CA MET A 112 -2.00 -6.43 -9.55
C MET A 112 -3.33 -5.67 -9.51
N VAL A 113 -4.06 -5.75 -8.39
CA VAL A 113 -5.34 -5.05 -8.22
C VAL A 113 -5.14 -3.54 -8.29
N THR A 114 -4.12 -3.02 -7.59
CA THR A 114 -3.82 -1.59 -7.61
C THR A 114 -3.46 -1.13 -9.02
N ALA A 115 -2.60 -1.87 -9.74
CA ALA A 115 -2.24 -1.57 -11.12
C ALA A 115 -3.45 -1.61 -12.07
N PHE A 116 -4.37 -2.55 -11.87
CA PHE A 116 -5.60 -2.65 -12.65
C PHE A 116 -6.51 -1.44 -12.42
N LEU A 117 -6.75 -1.06 -11.16
CA LEU A 117 -7.55 0.13 -10.81
C LEU A 117 -6.89 1.42 -11.31
N SER A 118 -5.57 1.49 -11.23
CA SER A 118 -4.76 2.58 -11.75
C SER A 118 -4.96 2.76 -13.25
N PHE A 119 -4.86 1.68 -14.01
CA PHE A 119 -5.07 1.69 -15.45
C PHE A 119 -6.52 2.04 -15.82
N ALA A 120 -7.49 1.48 -15.10
CA ALA A 120 -8.91 1.80 -15.29
C ALA A 120 -9.21 3.28 -15.00
N SER A 121 -8.53 3.89 -14.02
CA SER A 121 -8.67 5.32 -13.73
C SER A 121 -8.16 6.17 -14.89
N LEU A 122 -7.01 5.81 -15.49
CA LEU A 122 -6.44 6.53 -16.63
C LEU A 122 -7.38 6.52 -17.84
N LEU A 123 -7.97 5.37 -18.17
CA LEU A 123 -8.92 5.27 -19.29
C LEU A 123 -10.18 6.13 -19.10
N ARG A 124 -10.68 6.22 -17.86
CA ARG A 124 -11.82 7.10 -17.55
C ARG A 124 -11.51 8.58 -17.75
N PHE A 125 -10.25 9.00 -17.60
CA PHE A 125 -9.85 10.38 -17.87
C PHE A 125 -9.75 10.69 -19.36
N GLU A 126 -9.56 9.69 -20.23
CA GLU A 126 -9.56 9.88 -21.69
C GLU A 126 -10.97 10.07 -22.25
N GLU A 127 -11.98 9.34 -21.74
CA GLU A 127 -13.37 9.49 -22.19
C GLU A 127 -14.04 10.79 -21.73
N ALA A 128 -13.49 11.43 -20.68
CA ALA A 128 -14.01 12.69 -20.14
C ALA A 128 -13.44 13.95 -20.82
N ARG A 129 -12.52 13.80 -21.78
CA ARG A 129 -11.89 14.88 -22.56
C ARG A 129 -12.41 14.92 -23.99
#